data_AF-A0A5K0ZHI8-F1
#
_entry.id   AF-A0A5K0ZHI8-F1
#
_cell.length_a   1.000
_cell.length_b   1.000
_cell.length_c   1.000
_cell.angle_alpha   90.00
_cell.angle_beta   90.00
_cell.angle_gamma   90.00
#
_symmetry.space_group_name_H-M   'P 1'
#
loop_
_entity.id
_entity.type
_entity.pdbx_description
1 polymer ?
#
loop_
_entity_poly.entity_id
_entity_poly.type
_entity_poly.pdbx_seq_one_letter_code
_entity_poly.pdbx_strand_id
1 'polypeptide(L)' 'IYRGRLGNGSLVAVRSFRLKEKHTLESLMQYIEPLTKLRHRHLVSILGHCIVCYMDSQNVEMVYLIFEFISNGSLSSLIY' A
#
# COMPACT_ATOMS: atom_id res chain seq x y z
N ILE A 1 -2.84 1.69 -9.03
CA ILE A 1 -3.45 2.09 -7.74
C ILE A 1 -4.93 1.87 -7.89
N TYR A 2 -5.56 1.22 -6.91
CA TYR A 2 -7.00 0.99 -6.89
C TYR A 2 -7.67 1.89 -5.85
N ARG A 3 -8.91 2.31 -6.10
CA ARG A 3 -9.75 3.02 -5.12
C ARG A 3 -10.67 2.01 -4.44
N GLY A 4 -10.78 2.09 -3.11
CA GLY A 4 -11.68 1.25 -2.31
C GLY A 4 -12.51 2.06 -1.33
N ARG A 5 -13.49 1.40 -0.71
CA ARG A 5 -14.28 1.91 0.40
C ARG A 5 -14.30 0.85 1.51
N LEU A 6 -13.91 1.23 2.72
CA LEU A 6 -13.96 0.36 3.89
C LEU A 6 -15.40 0.24 4.43
N GLY A 7 -15.67 -0.76 5.27
CA GLY A 7 -17.00 -0.98 5.86
C GLY A 7 -17.53 0.20 6.69
N ASN A 8 -16.64 1.05 7.22
CA ASN A 8 -16.99 2.28 7.91
C ASN A 8 -17.24 3.48 6.97
N GLY A 9 -17.20 3.29 5.65
CA GLY A 9 -17.43 4.32 4.65
C GLY A 9 -16.18 5.09 4.19
N SER A 10 -15.04 4.94 4.89
CA SER A 10 -13.79 5.64 4.53
C SER A 10 -13.28 5.22 3.15
N LEU A 11 -12.87 6.19 2.34
CA LEU A 11 -12.23 5.96 1.04
C LEU A 11 -10.74 5.66 1.23
N VAL A 12 -10.26 4.67 0.48
CA VAL A 12 -8.85 4.24 0.52
C VAL A 12 -8.24 4.12 -0.87
N ALA A 13 -6.93 4.29 -0.95
CA ALA A 13 -6.14 3.93 -2.11
C ALA A 13 -5.35 2.65 -1.80
N VAL A 14 -5.37 1.66 -2.70
CA VAL A 14 -4.67 0.39 -2.55
C VAL A 14 -3.58 0.28 -3.61
N ARG A 15 -2.33 0.12 -3.17
CA ARG A 15 -1.19 -0.19 -4.03
C ARG A 15 -0.80 -1.64 -3.83
N SER A 16 -0.76 -2.41 -4.91
CA SER A 16 -0.31 -3.79 -4.90
C SER A 16 1.03 -3.96 -5.61
N PHE A 17 1.91 -4.81 -5.09
CA PHE A 17 3.14 -5.21 -5.77
C PHE A 17 3.57 -6.62 -5.36
N ARG A 18 4.20 -7.33 -6.30
CA ARG A 18 4.77 -8.66 -6.05
C ARG A 18 6.13 -8.49 -5.38
N LEU A 19 6.40 -9.28 -4.36
CA LEU A 19 7.74 -9.38 -3.79
C LEU A 19 8.64 -10.10 -4.79
N LYS A 20 9.82 -9.53 -5.07
CA LYS A 20 10.82 -10.20 -5.90
C LYS A 20 11.62 -11.15 -5.01
N GLU A 21 12.07 -12.28 -5.56
CA GLU A 21 12.86 -13.30 -4.82
C GLU A 21 14.06 -12.75 -4.04
N LYS A 22 14.65 -11.62 -4.49
CA LYS A 22 15.78 -10.96 -3.81
C LYS A 22 15.40 -10.24 -2.50
N HIS A 23 14.12 -10.06 -2.22
CA HIS A 23 13.63 -9.40 -1.02
C HIS A 23 12.81 -10.40 -0.21
N THR A 24 13.18 -10.59 1.04
CA THR A 24 12.38 -11.35 2.02
C THR A 24 11.26 -10.48 2.57
N LEU A 25 10.14 -11.09 2.92
CA LEU A 25 9.03 -10.43 3.61
C LEU A 25 9.49 -9.70 4.89
N GLU A 26 10.36 -10.32 5.68
CA GLU A 26 10.92 -9.73 6.90
C GLU A 26 11.64 -8.41 6.65
N SER A 27 12.57 -8.39 5.69
CA SER A 27 13.26 -7.17 5.26
C SER A 27 12.28 -6.09 4.80
N LEU A 28 11.21 -6.46 4.09
CA LEU A 28 10.19 -5.48 3.70
C LEU A 28 9.43 -4.92 4.92
N MET A 29 9.07 -5.77 5.88
CA MET A 29 8.37 -5.33 7.09
C MET A 29 9.19 -4.34 7.91
N GLN A 30 10.53 -4.49 7.95
CA GLN A 30 11.41 -3.51 8.60
C GLN A 30 11.24 -2.08 8.07
N TYR A 31 10.82 -1.91 6.81
CA TYR A 31 10.52 -0.61 6.22
C TYR A 31 9.04 -0.21 6.29
N ILE A 32 8.11 -1.17 6.20
CA ILE A 32 6.67 -0.87 6.23
C ILE A 32 6.19 -0.52 7.65
N GLU A 33 6.64 -1.23 8.68
CA GLU A 33 6.20 -1.07 10.07
C GLU A 33 6.40 0.37 10.59
N PRO A 34 7.54 1.05 10.32
CA PRO A 34 7.71 2.45 10.71
C PRO A 34 6.83 3.40 9.88
N LEU A 35 6.63 3.12 8.60
CA LEU A 35 5.83 3.97 7.71
C LEU A 35 4.34 3.97 8.06
N THR A 36 3.81 2.87 8.61
CA THR A 36 2.41 2.82 9.09
C THR A 36 2.19 3.72 10.32
N LYS A 37 3.25 4.02 11.08
CA LYS A 37 3.23 4.91 12.24
C LYS A 37 3.43 6.38 11.86
N LEU A 38 3.92 6.66 10.66
CA LEU A 38 4.18 8.03 10.20
C LEU A 38 2.85 8.73 9.90
N ARG A 39 2.53 9.75 10.71
CA ARG A 39 1.33 10.59 10.56
C ARG A 39 1.73 12.04 10.49
N HIS A 40 1.49 12.67 9.34
CA HIS A 40 1.82 14.08 9.13
C HIS A 40 0.83 14.71 8.16
N ARG A 41 0.43 15.95 8.41
CA ARG A 41 -0.60 16.67 7.62
C ARG A 41 -0.28 16.85 6.12
N HIS A 42 0.99 16.71 5.75
CA HIS A 42 1.48 16.85 4.37
C HIS A 42 1.97 15.54 3.76
N LEU A 43 1.71 14.40 4.42
CA LEU A 43 2.04 13.07 3.91
C LEU A 43 0.76 12.24 3.83
N VAL A 44 0.60 11.49 2.73
CA VAL A 44 -0.50 10.53 2.62
C VAL A 44 -0.21 9.37 3.56
N SER A 45 -1.07 9.18 4.56
CA SER A 45 -0.82 8.16 5.58
C SER A 45 -1.04 6.75 5.03
N ILE A 46 -0.16 5.83 5.44
CA ILE A 46 -0.42 4.40 5.33
C ILE A 46 -1.38 4.02 6.45
N LEU A 47 -2.52 3.44 6.09
CA LEU A 47 -3.53 2.93 7.01
C LEU A 47 -3.22 1.51 7.46
N GLY A 48 -2.57 0.73 6.60
CA GLY A 48 -2.20 -0.64 6.90
C GLY A 48 -1.61 -1.35 5.68
N HIS A 49 -1.35 -2.64 5.86
CA HIS A 49 -0.87 -3.51 4.79
C HIS A 49 -1.54 -4.89 4.89
N CYS A 50 -1.50 -5.64 3.79
CA CYS A 50 -1.93 -7.03 3.72
C CYS A 50 -0.94 -7.79 2.84
N ILE A 51 -0.67 -9.04 3.20
CA ILE A 51 0.23 -9.92 2.46
C ILE A 51 -0.56 -11.17 2.12
N VAL A 52 -0.52 -11.55 0.85
CA VAL A 52 -1.16 -12.77 0.36
C VAL A 52 -0.08 -13.65 -0.27
N CYS A 53 0.08 -14.84 0.28
CA CYS A 53 0.97 -15.86 -0.26
C CYS A 53 0.14 -16.83 -1.10
N TYR A 54 0.44 -16.91 -2.39
CA TYR A 54 -0.19 -17.88 -3.27
C TYR A 54 0.69 -19.13 -3.34
N MET A 55 0.16 -20.25 -2.83
CA MET A 55 0.75 -21.59 -2.92
C MET A 55 0.56 -22.18 -4.33
N ASP A 56 0.96 -21.41 -5.34
CA ASP A 56 1.06 -21.89 -6.72
C ASP A 56 2.55 -22.00 -7.09
N SER A 57 2.83 -22.47 -8.30
CA SER A 57 4.13 -22.92 -8.86
C SER A 57 5.37 -22.03 -8.60
N GLN A 58 5.22 -20.80 -8.09
CA GLN A 58 6.33 -19.88 -7.79
C GLN A 58 6.29 -19.24 -6.38
N ASN A 59 5.43 -19.70 -5.46
CA ASN A 59 5.31 -19.13 -4.10
C ASN A 59 5.28 -17.58 -4.12
N VAL A 60 4.33 -17.00 -4.86
CA VAL A 60 4.31 -15.56 -5.08
C VAL A 60 3.69 -14.87 -3.86
N GLU A 61 4.45 -13.99 -3.25
CA GLU A 61 3.97 -13.08 -2.22
C GLU A 61 3.52 -11.77 -2.86
N MET A 62 2.25 -11.42 -2.65
CA MET A 62 1.65 -10.16 -3.09
C MET A 62 1.40 -9.27 -1.89
N VAL A 63 1.96 -8.07 -1.91
CA VAL A 63 1.81 -7.08 -0.84
C VAL A 63 0.84 -6.00 -1.30
N TYR A 64 -0.11 -5.68 -0.43
CA TYR A 64 -1.09 -4.62 -0.59
C TYR A 64 -0.85 -3.57 0.49
N LEU A 65 -0.57 -2.34 0.08
CA LEU A 65 -0.51 -1.18 0.97
C LEU A 65 -1.81 -0.40 0.86
N ILE A 66 -2.43 -0.13 2.00
CA ILE A 66 -3.66 0.65 2.11
C ILE A 66 -3.29 2.06 2.58
N PHE A 67 -3.72 3.07 1.83
CA PHE A 67 -3.49 4.48 2.10
C PHE A 67 -4.81 5.23 2.26
N GLU A 68 -4.75 6.36 2.93
CA GLU A 68 -5.81 7.37 2.84
C GLU A 68 -6.00 7.80 1.37
N PHE A 69 -7.26 7.97 0.95
CA PHE A 69 -7.54 8.42 -0.41
C PHE A 69 -7.51 9.95 -0.50
N ILE A 70 -6.74 10.47 -1.46
CA ILE A 70 -6.70 11.91 -1.79
C ILE A 70 -7.49 12.13 -3.07
N SER A 71 -8.53 12.97 -3.02
CA SER A 71 -9.45 13.21 -4.13
C SER A 71 -8.84 14.00 -5.29
N ASN A 72 -7.88 14.88 -5.01
CA ASN A 72 -7.36 15.86 -5.97
C ASN A 72 -6.27 15.28 -6.90
N GLY A 73 -6.04 13.97 -6.85
CA GLY A 73 -5.07 13.31 -7.72
C GLY A 73 -3.63 13.74 -7.45
N SER A 74 -2.78 13.58 -8.46
CA SER A 74 -1.39 14.01 -8.40
C SER A 74 -1.24 15.44 -8.92
N LEU A 75 -0.18 16.12 -8.50
CA LEU A 75 0.18 17.42 -9.08
C LEU A 75 0.35 17.32 -10.60
N SER A 76 0.96 16.23 -11.08
CA SER A 76 1.15 16.00 -12.51
C SER A 76 -0.16 15.96 -13.30
N SER A 77 -1.26 15.44 -12.74
CA SER A 77 -2.56 15.43 -13.44
C SER A 77 -3.26 16.79 -13.47
N LEU A 78 -2.74 17.78 -12.74
CA LEU A 78 -3.30 19.13 -12.68
C LEU A 78 -2.52 20.13 -13.52
N ILE A 79 -1.23 19.86 -13.77
CA ILE A 79 -0.32 20.76 -14.51
C ILE A 79 -0.02 20.30 -15.94
N TYR A 80 -0.45 19.08 -16.31
CA TYR A 80 -0.37 18.52 -17.66
C TYR A 80 -1.76 18.04 -18.08
#